data_AF-A0ABD0Q2U3-F1
#
_entry.id   AF-A0ABD0Q2U3-F1
#
_cell.length_a   1.000
_cell.length_b   1.000
_cell.length_c   1.000
_cell.angle_alpha   90.00
_cell.angle_beta   90.00
_cell.angle_gamma   90.00
#
_symmetry.space_group_name_H-M   'P 1'
#
loop_
_entity.id
_entity.type
_entity.pdbx_description
1 polymer ?
#
loop_
_entity_poly.entity_id
_entity_poly.type
_entity_poly.pdbx_seq_one_letter_code
_entity_poly.pdbx_strand_id
1 'polypeptide(L)' 'GKILVGTKDGEIIEVGEKNAASNTMINGHTQGRIWGLATHPSKDVFISASDDGTIRIWDLADK' A
#
# COMPACT_ATOMS: atom_id res chain seq x y z
N GLY A 1 3.81 13.06 8.26
CA GLY A 1 3.59 11.61 8.18
C GLY A 1 3.16 11.23 6.79
N LYS A 2 3.02 9.93 6.57
CA LYS A 2 2.53 9.33 5.33
C LYS A 2 1.33 8.47 5.69
N ILE A 3 0.36 8.40 4.79
CA ILE A 3 -0.83 7.57 4.92
C ILE A 3 -0.79 6.57 3.76
N LEU A 4 -1.02 5.29 4.05
CA LEU A 4 -1.21 4.27 3.02
C LEU A 4 -2.70 4.03 2.80
N VAL A 5 -3.11 3.99 1.55
CA VAL A 5 -4.51 3.79 1.14
C VAL A 5 -4.57 2.63 0.16
N GLY A 6 -5.38 1.62 0.45
CA GLY A 6 -5.71 0.54 -0.47
C GLY A 6 -7.02 0.83 -1.21
N THR A 7 -7.05 0.63 -2.54
CA THR A 7 -8.23 0.89 -3.36
C THR A 7 -9.01 -0.38 -3.71
N LYS A 8 -10.16 -0.21 -4.36
CA LYS A 8 -10.98 -1.33 -4.88
C LYS A 8 -10.29 -2.05 -6.06
N ASP A 9 -9.43 -1.34 -6.77
CA ASP A 9 -8.83 -1.84 -8.01
C ASP A 9 -7.46 -2.50 -7.77
N GLY A 10 -7.05 -2.68 -6.51
CA GLY A 10 -5.80 -3.36 -6.14
C GLY A 10 -4.61 -2.42 -6.04
N GLU A 11 -4.85 -1.11 -6.14
CA GLU A 11 -3.81 -0.10 -6.03
C GLU A 11 -3.52 0.22 -4.56
N ILE A 12 -2.27 0.56 -4.30
CA ILE A 12 -1.82 1.11 -3.01
C ILE A 12 -1.22 2.48 -3.27
N ILE A 13 -1.77 3.49 -2.59
CA ILE A 13 -1.40 4.90 -2.74
C ILE A 13 -0.75 5.38 -1.45
N GLU A 14 0.41 6.03 -1.59
CA GLU A 14 1.04 6.76 -0.50
C GLU A 14 0.61 8.23 -0.59
N VAL A 15 -0.01 8.74 0.47
CA VAL A 15 -0.45 10.14 0.57
C VAL A 15 0.35 10.88 1.63
N GLY A 16 0.96 11.99 1.24
CA GLY A 16 1.65 12.89 2.16
C GLY A 16 0.67 13.67 3.02
N GLU A 17 0.81 13.57 4.34
CA GLU A 17 -0.12 14.17 5.33
C GLU A 17 -0.28 15.69 5.18
N LYS A 18 0.79 16.41 4.80
CA LYS A 18 0.82 17.88 4.84
C LYS A 18 0.47 18.56 3.52
N ASN A 19 0.77 17.91 2.41
CA ASN A 19 0.69 18.53 1.08
C ASN A 19 -0.28 17.80 0.15
N ALA A 20 -0.95 16.74 0.62
CA ALA A 20 -1.78 15.85 -0.18
C ALA A 20 -1.10 15.30 -1.44
N ALA A 21 0.24 15.32 -1.48
CA ALA A 21 1.00 14.73 -2.57
C ALA A 21 0.73 13.22 -2.56
N SER A 22 0.09 12.72 -3.63
CA SER A 22 -0.20 11.30 -3.81
C SER A 22 0.78 10.70 -4.80
N ASN A 23 1.43 9.62 -4.40
CA ASN A 23 2.17 8.77 -5.33
C ASN A 23 1.43 7.43 -5.39
N THR A 24 1.00 7.03 -6.58
CA THR A 24 0.51 5.66 -6.79
C THR A 24 1.73 4.77 -6.68
N MET A 25 1.89 4.18 -5.50
CA MET A 25 3.17 3.58 -5.17
C MET A 25 3.30 2.25 -5.90
N ILE A 26 2.20 1.54 -6.16
CA ILE A 26 2.32 0.15 -6.63
C ILE A 26 1.07 -0.30 -7.40
N ASN A 27 1.28 -0.86 -8.60
CA ASN A 27 0.38 -1.86 -9.23
C ASN A 27 0.44 -3.17 -8.40
N GLY A 28 0.16 -3.07 -7.10
CA GLY A 28 0.63 -4.04 -6.12
C GLY A 28 -0.10 -5.37 -6.20
N HIS A 29 -1.40 -5.31 -6.45
CA HIS A 29 -2.23 -6.45 -6.76
C HIS A 29 -2.82 -6.24 -8.16
N THR A 30 -2.67 -7.23 -9.05
CA THR A 30 -3.04 -7.11 -10.46
C THR A 30 -4.55 -7.04 -10.70
N GLN A 31 -5.35 -7.45 -9.70
CA GLN A 31 -6.80 -7.40 -9.77
C GLN A 31 -7.41 -7.55 -8.38
N GLY A 32 -8.49 -6.81 -8.11
CA GLY A 32 -9.32 -7.02 -6.92
C GLY A 32 -8.94 -6.16 -5.72
N ARG A 33 -9.86 -6.10 -4.74
CA ARG A 33 -9.85 -5.09 -3.68
C ARG A 33 -8.79 -5.39 -2.63
N ILE A 34 -8.13 -4.34 -2.14
CA ILE A 34 -7.33 -4.42 -0.93
C ILE A 34 -8.27 -4.49 0.29
N TRP A 35 -8.16 -5.57 1.06
CA TRP A 35 -8.96 -5.79 2.26
C TRP A 35 -8.19 -5.52 3.55
N GLY A 36 -6.86 -5.70 3.50
CA GLY A 36 -5.99 -5.54 4.65
C GLY A 36 -4.75 -4.75 4.29
N LEU A 37 -4.36 -3.85 5.19
CA LEU A 37 -3.15 -3.05 5.09
C LEU A 37 -2.58 -2.80 6.48
N ALA A 38 -1.31 -3.12 6.68
CA ALA A 38 -0.64 -2.94 7.96
C ALA A 38 0.82 -2.53 7.76
N THR A 39 1.26 -1.49 8.45
CA THR A 39 2.67 -1.09 8.52
C THR A 39 3.38 -1.83 9.63
N HIS A 40 4.66 -2.14 9.43
CA HIS A 40 5.48 -2.64 10.52
C HIS A 40 5.78 -1.50 11.50
N PRO A 41 5.76 -1.72 12.83
CA PRO A 41 5.91 -0.65 13.82
C PRO A 41 7.31 -0.02 13.87
N SER A 42 8.33 -0.69 13.32
CA SER A 42 9.73 -0.25 13.39
C SER A 42 10.55 -0.41 12.12
N LYS A 43 10.01 -1.04 11.08
CA LYS A 43 10.71 -1.29 9.82
C LYS A 43 9.93 -0.58 8.73
N ASP A 44 10.63 -0.08 7.73
CA ASP A 44 10.03 0.58 6.57
C ASP A 44 9.47 -0.46 5.59
N VAL A 45 8.56 -1.30 6.09
CA VAL A 45 7.85 -2.30 5.30
C VAL A 45 6.37 -2.28 5.65
N PHE A 46 5.54 -2.71 4.71
CA PHE A 46 4.12 -2.91 4.96
C PHE A 46 3.60 -4.17 4.26
N ILE A 47 2.45 -4.64 4.73
CA ILE A 47 1.81 -5.86 4.25
C ILE A 47 0.44 -5.49 3.68
N SER A 48 0.09 -6.10 2.53
CA SER A 48 -1.23 -5.99 1.91
C SER A 48 -1.87 -7.36 1.70
N ALA A 49 -3.20 -7.44 1.82
CA ALA A 49 -4.01 -8.61 1.50
C ALA A 49 -5.12 -8.22 0.52
N SER A 50 -5.30 -9.03 -0.54
CA SER A 50 -6.20 -8.72 -1.67
C SER A 50 -7.10 -9.88 -2.08
N ASP A 51 -8.14 -9.56 -2.85
CA ASP A 51 -9.00 -10.53 -3.56
C ASP A 51 -8.25 -11.40 -4.58
N ASP A 52 -7.02 -11.01 -5.01
CA ASP A 52 -6.20 -11.85 -5.89
C ASP A 52 -5.70 -13.15 -5.23
N GLY A 53 -6.05 -13.37 -3.97
CA GLY A 53 -5.70 -14.56 -3.20
C GLY A 53 -4.28 -14.50 -2.64
N THR A 54 -3.61 -13.35 -2.70
CA THR A 54 -2.24 -13.19 -2.23
C THR A 54 -2.12 -12.21 -1.07
N ILE A 55 -1.10 -12.45 -0.24
CA ILE A 55 -0.57 -11.50 0.73
C ILE A 55 0.82 -11.11 0.26
N ARG A 56 1.11 -9.81 0.23
CA ARG A 56 2.40 -9.28 -0.25
C ARG A 56 3.05 -8.42 0.81
N ILE A 57 4.38 -8.46 0.83
CA ILE A 57 5.23 -7.63 1.68
C ILE A 57 5.96 -6.65 0.76
N TRP A 58 5.96 -5.38 1.15
CA TRP A 58 6.52 -4.29 0.39
C TRP A 58 7.56 -3.56 1.22
N ASP A 59 8.67 -3.20 0.59
CA ASP A 59 9.67 -2.31 1.16
C ASP A 59 9.33 -0.86 0.77
N LEU A 60 9.24 0.04 1.75
CA LEU A 60 8.96 1.47 1.55
C LEU A 60 10.22 2.27 1.20
N ALA A 61 11.41 1.68 1.38
CA ALA A 61 12.68 2.27 0.99
C ALA A 61 13.00 2.02 -0.49
N ASP A 62 12.45 0.95 -1.08
CA ASP A 62 12.61 0.63 -2.50
C ASP A 62 11.60 1.44 -3.32
N LYS A 63 12.09 2.44 -4.05
CA LYS A 63 11.31 3.41 -4.83
C LYS A 63 11.54 3.25 -6.32
#